data_AF-A0A7R8WWW4-F1
#
_entry.id   AF-A0A7R8WWW4-F1
#
_cell.length_a   1.000
_cell.length_b   1.000
_cell.length_c   1.000
_cell.angle_alpha   90.00
_cell.angle_beta   90.00
_cell.angle_gamma   90.00
#
_symmetry.space_group_name_H-M   'P 1'
#
loop_
_entity.id
_entity.type
_entity.pdbx_description
1 polymer ?
#
loop_
_entity_poly.entity_id
_entity_poly.type
_entity_poly.pdbx_seq_one_letter_code
_entity_poly.pdbx_strand_id
1 'polypeptide(L)'
;GSQYLSIKYTERLADAGLEPSVGTVGDSYDNALAETMIGLFKAEVIHRLGPWKSADAVEWETLKWVDWFNNRRLLEPIGYITPTEAEEAFYANMNSLDKVA
;
A
#
# COMPACT_ATOMS: atom_id res chain seq x y z
N GLY A 1 13.39 -2.27 9.35
CA GLY A 1 13.02 -2.00 10.75
C GLY A 1 13.45 -0.61 11.20
N SER A 2 14.75 -0.37 11.34
CA SER A 2 15.30 0.83 12.02
C SER A 2 14.76 2.18 11.55
N GLN A 3 14.44 2.35 10.25
CA GLN A 3 13.85 3.59 9.74
C GLN A 3 12.45 3.86 10.35
N TYR A 4 11.59 2.83 10.41
CA TYR A 4 10.23 2.89 10.98
C TYR A 4 10.20 2.91 12.52
N LEU A 5 11.35 2.71 13.16
CA LEU A 5 11.53 2.80 14.63
C LEU A 5 12.40 4.00 15.03
N SER A 6 12.75 4.87 14.07
CA SER A 6 13.58 6.03 14.35
C SER A 6 12.79 7.10 15.11
N ILE A 7 13.47 7.82 16.00
CA ILE A 7 12.87 8.90 16.80
C ILE A 7 12.15 9.90 15.89
N LYS A 8 12.82 10.34 14.82
CA LYS A 8 12.27 11.31 13.86
C LYS A 8 10.97 10.82 13.20
N TYR A 9 10.86 9.53 12.92
CA TYR A 9 9.65 8.96 12.34
C TYR A 9 8.51 8.92 13.36
N THR A 10 8.78 8.45 14.57
CA THR A 10 7.80 8.36 15.66
C THR A 10 7.29 9.74 16.09
N GLU A 11 8.17 10.74 16.20
CA GLU A 11 7.78 12.13 16.47
C GLU A 11 6.84 12.66 15.39
N ARG A 12 7.14 12.40 14.11
CA ARG A 12 6.29 12.85 13.00
C ARG A 12 4.91 12.20 13.01
N LEU A 13 4.81 10.93 13.41
CA LEU A 13 3.54 10.23 13.58
C LEU A 13 2.73 10.82 14.74
N ALA A 14 3.38 11.08 15.87
CA ALA A 14 2.75 11.74 17.02
C ALA A 14 2.20 13.14 16.65
N ASP A 15 2.99 13.94 15.93
CA ASP A 15 2.56 15.25 15.41
C ASP A 15 1.36 15.16 14.46
N ALA A 16 1.22 14.03 13.76
CA ALA A 16 0.09 13.76 12.87
C ALA A 16 -1.11 13.10 13.59
N GLY A 17 -1.01 12.82 14.89
CA GLY A 17 -2.04 12.11 15.65
C GLY A 17 -2.17 10.64 15.27
N LEU A 18 -1.11 10.03 14.71
CA LEU A 18 -1.09 8.64 14.27
C LEU A 18 -0.39 7.76 15.32
N GLU A 19 -1.04 6.67 15.70
CA GLU A 19 -0.45 5.68 16.59
C GLU A 19 0.33 4.63 15.78
N PRO A 20 1.66 4.49 15.99
CA PRO A 20 2.44 3.46 15.31
C PRO A 20 2.09 2.08 15.84
N SER A 21 1.90 1.12 14.94
CA SER A 21 1.85 -0.31 15.26
C SER A 21 2.98 -1.04 14.54
N VAL A 22 3.71 -1.87 15.26
CA VAL A 22 4.75 -2.74 14.70
C VAL A 22 4.57 -4.15 15.26
N GLY A 23 4.61 -5.14 14.37
CA GLY A 23 4.51 -6.54 14.75
C GLY A 23 5.64 -6.98 15.69
N THR A 24 5.41 -8.06 16.43
CA THR A 24 6.44 -8.64 17.30
C THR A 24 7.59 -9.18 16.45
N VAL A 25 8.82 -9.13 16.96
CA VAL A 25 9.99 -9.67 16.25
C VAL A 25 9.75 -11.15 15.90
N GLY A 26 9.86 -11.49 14.62
CA GLY A 26 9.67 -12.85 14.12
C GLY A 26 8.23 -13.20 13.74
N ASP A 27 7.27 -12.27 13.89
CA ASP A 27 5.93 -12.40 13.34
C ASP A 27 5.83 -11.67 12.00
N SER A 28 5.79 -12.41 10.90
CA SER A 28 5.77 -11.85 9.55
C SER A 28 4.36 -11.61 9.00
N TYR A 29 3.30 -12.05 9.69
CA TYR A 29 1.94 -11.96 9.17
C TYR A 29 1.51 -10.50 8.94
N ASP A 30 1.87 -9.61 9.85
CA ASP A 30 1.56 -8.17 9.76
C ASP A 30 2.16 -7.52 8.50
N ASN A 31 3.29 -8.03 8.01
CA ASN A 31 3.97 -7.49 6.83
C ASN A 31 3.64 -8.25 5.53
N ALA A 32 3.03 -9.43 5.62
CA ALA A 32 2.85 -10.34 4.50
C ALA A 32 2.06 -9.72 3.33
N LEU A 33 1.05 -8.91 3.64
CA LEU A 33 0.27 -8.19 2.62
C LEU A 33 1.13 -7.15 1.88
N ALA A 34 1.89 -6.35 2.61
CA ALA A 34 2.78 -5.36 2.04
C ALA A 34 3.89 -6.03 1.18
N GLU A 35 4.45 -7.14 1.64
CA GLU A 35 5.45 -7.90 0.89
C GLU A 35 4.88 -8.51 -0.38
N THR A 36 3.66 -9.01 -0.34
CA THR A 36 2.96 -9.55 -1.53
C THR A 36 2.82 -8.46 -2.59
N MET A 37 2.38 -7.27 -2.19
CA MET A 37 2.25 -6.11 -3.07
C MET A 37 3.59 -5.67 -3.67
N ILE A 38 4.65 -5.60 -2.86
CA ILE A 38 5.99 -5.27 -3.34
C ILE A 38 6.55 -6.36 -4.28
N GLY A 39 6.28 -7.63 -3.99
CA GLY A 39 6.65 -8.75 -4.85
C GLY A 39 6.02 -8.64 -6.23
N LEU A 40 4.73 -8.32 -6.27
CA LEU A 40 3.97 -8.11 -7.51
C LEU A 40 4.52 -6.93 -8.32
N PHE A 41 4.74 -5.78 -7.67
CA PHE A 41 5.36 -4.62 -8.31
C PHE A 41 6.74 -4.96 -8.93
N LYS A 42 7.59 -5.68 -8.18
CA LYS A 42 8.90 -6.10 -8.69
C LYS A 42 8.76 -7.01 -9.91
N ALA A 43 7.82 -7.95 -9.89
CA ALA A 43 7.58 -8.85 -11.01
C ALA A 43 7.09 -8.09 -12.26
N GLU A 44 6.09 -7.22 -12.10
CA GLU A 44 5.39 -6.56 -13.22
C GLU A 44 6.12 -5.34 -13.77
N VAL A 45 6.90 -4.62 -12.94
CA VAL A 45 7.59 -3.40 -13.35
C VAL A 45 9.10 -3.65 -13.42
N ILE A 46 9.71 -3.98 -12.29
CA ILE A 46 11.18 -4.01 -12.19
C ILE A 46 11.79 -5.07 -13.10
N HIS A 47 11.29 -6.31 -13.04
CA HIS A 47 11.82 -7.43 -13.82
C HIS A 47 11.31 -7.46 -15.25
N ARG A 48 10.04 -7.08 -15.48
CA ARG A 48 9.39 -7.20 -16.79
C ARG A 48 9.77 -6.07 -17.75
N LEU A 49 9.89 -4.84 -17.27
CA LEU A 49 10.16 -3.65 -18.08
C LEU A 49 11.63 -3.22 -18.03
N GLY A 50 12.40 -3.74 -17.07
CA GLY A 50 13.84 -3.51 -16.96
C GLY A 50 14.64 -4.18 -18.10
N PRO A 51 15.98 -3.98 -18.14
CA PRO A 51 16.79 -3.26 -17.15
C PRO A 51 16.64 -1.74 -17.22
N TRP A 52 16.71 -1.08 -16.06
CA TRP A 52 16.54 0.36 -15.93
C TRP A 52 17.87 1.11 -16.02
N LYS A 53 17.84 2.30 -16.60
CA LYS A 53 19.03 3.16 -16.78
C LYS A 53 19.18 4.24 -15.71
N SER A 54 18.10 4.58 -15.00
CA SER A 54 18.09 5.57 -13.92
C SER A 54 16.94 5.33 -12.94
N ALA A 55 17.03 5.92 -11.75
CA ALA A 55 15.94 5.92 -10.77
C ALA A 55 14.72 6.68 -11.31
N ASP A 56 14.92 7.81 -12.00
CA ASP A 56 13.82 8.61 -12.59
C ASP A 56 12.95 7.79 -13.55
N ALA A 57 13.57 6.90 -14.34
CA ALA A 57 12.83 6.01 -15.24
C ALA A 57 11.96 5.01 -14.46
N VAL A 58 12.47 4.50 -13.33
CA VAL A 58 11.70 3.61 -12.44
C VAL A 58 10.58 4.39 -11.77
N GLU A 59 10.83 5.62 -11.32
CA GLU A 59 9.84 6.48 -10.67
C GLU A 59 8.65 6.74 -11.61
N TRP A 60 8.92 7.09 -12.87
CA TRP A 60 7.87 7.32 -13.85
C TRP A 60 6.98 6.08 -14.10
N GLU A 61 7.59 4.91 -14.23
CA GLU A 61 6.85 3.66 -14.45
C GLU A 61 6.15 3.18 -13.17
N THR A 62 6.69 3.53 -12.00
CA THR A 62 6.01 3.32 -10.70
C THR A 62 4.74 4.15 -10.62
N LEU A 63 4.78 5.43 -11.00
CA LEU A 63 3.58 6.30 -11.01
C LEU A 63 2.48 5.73 -11.91
N LYS A 64 2.83 5.29 -13.12
CA LYS A 64 1.88 4.65 -14.03
C LYS A 64 1.31 3.35 -13.47
N TRP A 65 2.17 2.52 -12.87
CA TRP A 65 1.74 1.26 -12.29
C TRP A 65 0.80 1.47 -11.10
N VAL A 66 1.07 2.43 -10.22
CA VAL A 66 0.20 2.77 -9.09
C VAL A 66 -1.15 3.30 -9.56
N ASP A 67 -1.18 4.19 -10.54
CA ASP A 67 -2.44 4.67 -11.14
C ASP A 67 -3.25 3.51 -11.74
N TRP A 68 -2.61 2.69 -12.58
CA TRP A 68 -3.28 1.55 -13.19
C TRP A 68 -3.75 0.53 -12.15
N PHE A 69 -2.93 0.20 -11.16
CA PHE A 69 -3.25 -0.78 -10.13
C PHE A 69 -4.50 -0.35 -9.34
N ASN A 70 -4.57 0.90 -8.92
CA ASN A 70 -5.68 1.37 -8.08
C ASN A 70 -6.94 1.71 -8.86
N ASN A 71 -6.81 2.28 -10.06
CA ASN A 71 -7.95 2.85 -10.79
C ASN A 71 -8.43 2.00 -11.97
N ARG A 72 -7.71 0.95 -12.36
CA ARG A 72 -8.05 0.16 -13.57
C ARG A 72 -7.91 -1.35 -13.40
N ARG A 73 -7.07 -1.83 -12.49
CA ARG A 73 -6.87 -3.26 -12.26
C ARG A 73 -8.05 -3.83 -11.48
N LEU A 74 -8.72 -4.82 -12.07
CA LEU A 74 -9.74 -5.60 -11.38
C LEU A 74 -9.07 -6.71 -10.58
N LEU A 75 -9.48 -6.87 -9.33
CA LEU A 75 -8.94 -7.89 -8.43
C LEU A 75 -10.04 -8.87 -8.03
N GLU A 76 -9.88 -10.15 -8.37
CA GLU A 76 -10.80 -11.22 -7.99
C GLU A 76 -11.08 -11.25 -6.46
N PRO A 77 -10.07 -11.14 -5.56
CA PRO A 77 -10.31 -11.27 -4.13
C PRO A 77 -11.24 -10.21 -3.52
N ILE A 78 -11.41 -9.07 -4.19
CA ILE A 78 -12.31 -7.99 -3.76
C ILE A 78 -13.59 -7.92 -4.61
N GLY A 79 -13.87 -8.95 -5.41
CA GLY A 79 -15.10 -9.05 -6.21
C GLY A 79 -14.99 -8.50 -7.63
N TYR A 80 -13.80 -8.53 -8.23
CA TYR A 80 -13.53 -8.02 -9.59
C TYR A 80 -13.86 -6.53 -9.76
N ILE A 81 -13.63 -5.74 -8.73
CA ILE A 81 -13.64 -4.27 -8.77
C ILE A 81 -12.21 -3.74 -8.61
N THR A 82 -12.05 -2.44 -8.82
CA THR A 82 -10.77 -1.76 -8.60
C THR A 82 -10.52 -1.53 -7.10
N PRO A 83 -9.24 -1.46 -6.66
CA PRO A 83 -8.92 -1.10 -5.28
C PRO A 83 -9.56 0.21 -4.82
N THR A 84 -9.62 1.23 -5.68
CA THR A 84 -10.28 2.51 -5.36
C THR A 84 -11.77 2.32 -5.11
N GLU A 85 -12.49 1.59 -5.96
CA GLU A 85 -13.92 1.30 -5.73
C GLU A 85 -14.15 0.52 -4.43
N ALA A 86 -13.27 -0.44 -4.11
CA ALA A 86 -13.35 -1.19 -2.86
C ALA A 86 -13.13 -0.31 -1.63
N GLU A 87 -12.16 0.61 -1.69
CA GLU A 87 -11.90 1.58 -0.61
C GLU A 87 -13.07 2.56 -0.43
N GLU A 88 -13.61 3.09 -1.53
CA GLU A 88 -14.80 3.97 -1.50
C GLU A 88 -16.01 3.26 -0.88
N ALA A 89 -16.27 2.02 -1.28
CA ALA A 89 -17.36 1.21 -0.72
C ALA A 89 -17.13 0.93 0.78
N PHE A 90 -15.90 0.64 1.19
CA PHE A 90 -15.55 0.43 2.60
C PHE A 90 -15.87 1.67 3.45
N TYR A 91 -15.43 2.86 3.03
CA TYR A 91 -15.68 4.09 3.77
C TYR A 91 -17.15 4.52 3.74
N ALA A 92 -17.86 4.30 2.63
CA ALA A 92 -19.29 4.54 2.56
C ALA A 92 -20.06 3.69 3.59
N ASN A 93 -19.68 2.41 3.73
CA ASN A 93 -20.28 1.50 4.71
C ASN A 93 -19.90 1.86 6.15
N MET A 94 -18.65 2.22 6.42
CA MET A 94 -18.21 2.61 7.76
C MET A 94 -18.94 3.88 8.26
N ASN A 95 -19.06 4.89 7.40
CA ASN A 95 -19.85 6.10 7.68
C ASN A 95 -21.35 5.82 7.89
N SER A 96 -21.86 4.72 7.34
CA SER A 96 -23.26 4.33 7.55
C SER A 96 -23.45 3.69 8.93
N LEU A 97 -22.49 2.88 9.39
CA LEU A 97 -22.50 2.28 10.73
C LEU A 97 -22.39 3.34 11.82
N ASP A 98 -21.53 4.34 11.63
CA ASP A 98 -21.38 5.47 12.57
C ASP A 98 -22.64 6.34 12.68
N LYS A 99 -23.50 6.33 11.66
CA LYS A 99 -24.79 7.04 11.68
C LYS A 99 -25.91 6.27 12.37
N VAL A 100 -25.74 4.95 12.58
CA VAL A 100 -26.75 4.07 13.20
C VAL A 100 -26.43 3.80 14.68
N ALA A 101 -25.20 4.07 15.12
CA ALA A 101 -24.76 4.04 16.52
C ALA A 101 -25.12 5.32 17.28
#